data_AF-A0A849QU01-F1
#
_entry.id   AF-A0A849QU01-F1
#
_cell.length_a   1.000
_cell.length_b   1.000
_cell.length_c   1.000
_cell.angle_alpha   90.00
_cell.angle_beta   90.00
_cell.angle_gamma   90.00
#
_symmetry.space_group_name_H-M   'P 1'
#
loop_
_entity.id
_entity.type
_entity.pdbx_description
1 polymer ?
#
loop_
_entity_poly.entity_id
_entity_poly.type
_entity_poly.pdbx_seq_one_letter_code
_entity_poly.pdbx_strand_id
1 'polypeptide(L)'
;MLKNFDDNPTNASRAIQLWQILISKAHNRQIVTYGIIADLLAYKGAGVLGEPLGHIMYFCTQNKLPSLTAIVVNAETGLPGDGIIVNGDLNALRENVFNYNWYGLYPPSETQFKETWQKAKENNWKI
;
A
#
# COMPACT_ATOMS: atom_id res chain seq x y z
N MET A 1 11.95 21.99 13.37
CA MET A 1 10.66 21.63 14.01
C MET A 1 10.22 20.31 13.43
N LEU A 2 9.79 19.36 14.28
CA LEU A 2 9.30 18.05 13.85
C LEU A 2 7.88 18.21 13.26
N LYS A 3 7.54 17.38 12.27
CA LYS A 3 6.20 17.34 11.63
C LYS A 3 5.56 15.98 11.88
N ASN A 4 4.27 15.98 12.20
CA ASN A 4 3.46 14.77 12.36
C ASN A 4 2.60 14.52 11.12
N PHE A 5 2.18 13.28 10.90
CA PHE A 5 1.22 12.95 9.82
C PHE A 5 -0.15 13.59 10.05
N ASP A 6 -0.50 13.91 11.30
CA ASP A 6 -1.73 14.62 11.65
C ASP A 6 -1.69 16.09 11.21
N ASP A 7 -0.50 16.68 11.00
CA ASP A 7 -0.34 18.05 10.48
C ASP A 7 -0.64 18.12 8.98
N ASN A 8 -0.66 16.99 8.26
CA ASN A 8 -0.99 16.88 6.84
C ASN A 8 -1.71 15.54 6.55
N PRO A 9 -3.01 15.41 6.89
CA PRO A 9 -3.73 14.14 6.86
C PRO A 9 -4.27 13.79 5.46
N THR A 10 -3.51 14.05 4.39
CA THR A 10 -3.90 13.68 3.03
C THR A 10 -3.69 12.17 2.79
N ASN A 11 -4.44 11.58 1.85
CA ASN A 11 -4.24 10.17 1.49
C ASN A 11 -2.84 9.88 0.97
N ALA A 12 -2.22 10.81 0.24
CA ALA A 12 -0.85 10.67 -0.25
C ALA A 12 0.17 10.71 0.90
N SER A 13 -0.04 11.58 1.89
CA SER A 13 0.78 11.63 3.11
C SER A 13 0.64 10.33 3.91
N ARG A 14 -0.58 9.80 4.06
CA ARG A 14 -0.82 8.51 4.71
C ARG A 14 -0.30 7.32 3.92
N ALA A 15 -0.23 7.41 2.59
CA ALA A 15 0.43 6.42 1.75
C ALA A 15 1.94 6.32 2.05
N ILE A 16 2.61 7.43 2.39
CA ILE A 16 4.01 7.39 2.87
C ILE A 16 4.11 6.64 4.20
N GLN A 17 3.22 6.94 5.14
CA GLN A 17 3.18 6.25 6.43
C GLN A 17 2.97 4.74 6.25
N LEU A 18 2.02 4.36 5.42
CA LEU A 18 1.74 2.96 5.06
C LEU A 18 2.91 2.32 4.33
N TRP A 19 3.55 3.01 3.40
CA TRP A 19 4.71 2.49 2.67
C TRP A 19 5.79 2.03 3.65
N GLN A 20 6.13 2.85 4.65
CA GLN A 20 7.12 2.49 5.67
C GLN A 20 6.75 1.21 6.45
N ILE A 21 5.48 1.08 6.82
CA ILE A 21 4.97 -0.10 7.52
C ILE A 21 5.07 -1.33 6.60
N LEU A 22 4.58 -1.22 5.38
CA LEU A 22 4.43 -2.35 4.47
C LEU A 22 5.78 -2.86 3.95
N ILE A 23 6.76 -2.01 3.67
CA ILE A 23 8.09 -2.49 3.27
C ILE A 23 8.79 -3.25 4.40
N SER A 24 8.56 -2.82 5.66
CA SER A 24 9.07 -3.54 6.83
C SER A 24 8.40 -4.90 6.97
N LYS A 25 7.08 -4.98 6.79
CA LYS A 25 6.35 -6.24 6.77
C LYS A 25 6.80 -7.15 5.63
N ALA A 26 6.97 -6.61 4.43
CA ALA A 26 7.44 -7.35 3.26
C ALA A 26 8.83 -7.95 3.47
N HIS A 27 9.78 -7.15 3.96
CA HIS A 27 11.15 -7.62 4.26
C HIS A 27 11.16 -8.76 5.29
N ASN A 28 10.27 -8.70 6.28
CA ASN A 28 10.12 -9.74 7.31
C ASN A 28 9.20 -10.90 6.86
N ARG A 29 8.75 -10.93 5.60
CA ARG A 29 7.84 -11.95 5.05
C ARG A 29 6.52 -12.06 5.83
N GLN A 30 5.99 -10.94 6.30
CA GLN A 30 4.78 -10.86 7.10
C GLN A 30 3.59 -10.38 6.27
N ILE A 31 2.46 -11.07 6.40
CA ILE A 31 1.14 -10.52 6.02
C ILE A 31 0.59 -9.70 7.19
N VAL A 32 -0.26 -8.73 6.88
CA VAL A 32 -0.86 -7.84 7.87
C VAL A 32 -2.34 -7.66 7.58
N THR A 33 -3.17 -7.56 8.62
CA THR A 33 -4.60 -7.35 8.44
C THR A 33 -4.94 -5.85 8.38
N TYR A 34 -6.05 -5.50 7.73
CA TYR A 34 -6.56 -4.14 7.73
C TYR A 34 -6.78 -3.59 9.15
N GLY A 35 -7.20 -4.43 10.10
CA GLY A 35 -7.36 -4.04 11.51
C GLY A 35 -6.05 -3.62 12.17
N ILE A 36 -4.99 -4.43 12.01
CA ILE A 36 -3.66 -4.10 12.56
C ILE A 36 -3.14 -2.78 11.98
N ILE A 37 -3.34 -2.54 10.68
CA ILE A 37 -2.95 -1.27 10.06
C ILE A 37 -3.76 -0.11 10.66
N ALA A 38 -5.08 -0.24 10.78
CA ALA A 38 -5.94 0.80 11.34
C ALA A 38 -5.51 1.16 12.78
N ASP A 39 -5.20 0.15 13.60
CA ASP A 39 -4.70 0.32 14.96
C ASP A 39 -3.35 1.06 15.01
N LEU A 40 -2.40 0.66 14.16
CA LEU A 40 -1.08 1.32 14.05
C LEU A 40 -1.18 2.80 13.64
N LEU A 41 -2.19 3.13 12.83
CA LEU A 41 -2.44 4.49 12.37
C LEU A 41 -3.36 5.28 13.30
N ALA A 42 -3.78 4.69 14.42
CA ALA A 42 -4.75 5.24 15.37
C ALA A 42 -6.09 5.67 14.70
N TYR A 43 -6.49 4.98 13.62
CA TYR A 43 -7.75 5.23 12.95
C TYR A 43 -8.89 4.42 13.56
N LYS A 44 -10.08 5.05 13.69
CA LYS A 44 -11.32 4.34 14.04
C LYS A 44 -11.90 3.64 12.80
N GLY A 45 -11.31 2.50 12.41
CA GLY A 45 -11.89 1.55 11.45
C GLY A 45 -11.18 1.44 10.09
N ALA A 46 -11.35 0.27 9.45
CA ALA A 46 -10.65 -0.13 8.22
C ALA A 46 -11.10 0.61 6.95
N GLY A 47 -12.28 1.24 6.94
CA GLY A 47 -12.84 1.93 5.77
C GLY A 47 -12.01 3.13 5.29
N VAL A 48 -11.13 3.66 6.14
CA VAL A 48 -10.28 4.84 5.84
C VAL A 48 -8.99 4.46 5.08
N LEU A 49 -8.69 3.16 4.95
CA LEU A 49 -7.42 2.70 4.36
C LEU A 49 -7.48 2.54 2.84
N GLY A 50 -8.67 2.53 2.23
CA GLY A 50 -8.85 2.23 0.82
C GLY A 50 -8.07 3.16 -0.11
N GLU A 51 -8.27 4.47 0.01
CA GLU A 51 -7.59 5.45 -0.85
C GLU A 51 -6.06 5.51 -0.59
N PRO A 52 -5.57 5.58 0.66
CA PRO A 52 -4.13 5.51 0.93
C PRO A 52 -3.44 4.25 0.38
N LEU A 53 -4.07 3.08 0.50
CA LEU A 53 -3.55 1.84 -0.09
C LEU A 53 -3.62 1.87 -1.62
N GLY A 54 -4.67 2.48 -2.19
CA GLY A 54 -4.78 2.68 -3.62
C GLY A 54 -3.65 3.53 -4.22
N HIS A 55 -3.19 4.57 -3.52
CA HIS A 55 -1.98 5.32 -3.92
C HIS A 55 -0.76 4.40 -4.06
N ILE A 56 -0.54 3.51 -3.10
CA ILE A 56 0.57 2.54 -3.14
C ILE A 56 0.40 1.54 -4.28
N MET A 57 -0.81 1.02 -4.45
CA MET A 57 -1.13 0.06 -5.51
C MET A 57 -0.84 0.65 -6.90
N TYR A 58 -1.37 1.83 -7.21
CA TYR A 58 -1.14 2.48 -8.50
C TYR A 58 0.31 2.89 -8.70
N PHE A 59 1.00 3.32 -7.63
CA PHE A 59 2.43 3.57 -7.70
C PHE A 59 3.20 2.30 -8.07
N CYS A 60 2.90 1.17 -7.44
CA CYS A 60 3.55 -0.11 -7.75
C CYS A 60 3.27 -0.52 -9.20
N THR A 61 2.01 -0.51 -9.63
CA THR A 61 1.59 -0.85 -11.00
C THR A 61 2.33 0.00 -12.05
N GLN A 62 2.29 1.32 -11.91
CA GLN A 62 2.86 2.23 -12.91
C GLN A 62 4.39 2.13 -13.00
N ASN A 63 5.04 1.71 -11.92
CA ASN A 63 6.48 1.50 -11.86
C ASN A 63 6.89 0.03 -12.05
N LYS A 64 5.96 -0.86 -12.40
CA LYS A 64 6.19 -2.31 -12.59
C LYS A 64 6.84 -2.98 -11.37
N LEU A 65 6.47 -2.52 -10.17
CA LEU A 65 6.88 -3.12 -8.91
C LEU A 65 5.91 -4.24 -8.52
N PRO A 66 6.35 -5.21 -7.69
CA PRO A 66 5.42 -6.14 -7.06
C PRO A 66 4.31 -5.40 -6.31
N SER A 67 3.09 -5.94 -6.30
CA SER A 67 1.96 -5.30 -5.63
C SER A 67 2.13 -5.37 -4.12
N LEU A 68 2.72 -4.32 -3.51
CA LEU A 68 3.00 -4.28 -2.08
C LEU A 68 1.73 -4.45 -1.24
N THR A 69 0.57 -4.05 -1.75
CA THR A 69 -0.71 -4.20 -1.06
C THR A 69 -1.21 -5.65 -1.00
N ALA A 70 -0.59 -6.60 -1.73
CA ALA A 70 -0.97 -8.03 -1.71
C ALA A 70 -0.73 -8.73 -0.36
N ILE A 71 0.05 -8.11 0.53
CA ILE A 71 0.28 -8.60 1.90
C ILE A 71 -0.71 -8.00 2.91
N VAL A 72 -1.59 -7.09 2.48
CA VAL A 72 -2.66 -6.50 3.30
C VAL A 72 -3.94 -7.28 3.07
N VAL A 73 -4.47 -7.93 4.10
CA VAL A 73 -5.56 -8.90 3.98
C VAL A 73 -6.71 -8.66 4.94
N ASN A 74 -7.88 -9.17 4.58
CA ASN A 74 -8.99 -9.35 5.50
C ASN A 74 -8.64 -10.44 6.52
N ALA A 75 -9.00 -10.22 7.79
CA ALA A 75 -8.64 -11.12 8.89
C ALA A 75 -9.39 -12.47 8.86
N GLU A 76 -10.60 -12.50 8.29
CA GLU A 76 -11.43 -13.69 8.20
C GLU A 76 -11.11 -14.50 6.95
N THR A 77 -11.00 -13.84 5.80
CA THR A 77 -10.80 -14.54 4.51
C THR A 77 -9.34 -14.80 4.18
N GLY A 78 -8.40 -14.05 4.77
CA GLY A 78 -6.98 -14.10 4.43
C GLY A 78 -6.66 -13.60 3.01
N LEU A 79 -7.63 -12.96 2.35
CA LEU A 79 -7.52 -12.42 1.00
C LEU A 79 -7.33 -10.89 1.03
N PRO A 80 -6.59 -10.31 0.07
CA PRO A 80 -6.58 -8.87 -0.14
C PRO A 80 -7.95 -8.34 -0.58
N GLY A 81 -8.16 -7.04 -0.45
CA GLY A 81 -9.36 -6.37 -0.93
C GLY A 81 -9.48 -6.32 -2.47
N ASP A 82 -10.69 -6.02 -2.94
CA ASP A 82 -11.12 -6.14 -4.34
C ASP A 82 -10.33 -5.32 -5.37
N GLY A 83 -9.55 -4.33 -4.91
CA GLY A 83 -8.67 -3.54 -5.77
C GLY A 83 -7.47 -4.31 -6.33
N ILE A 84 -7.12 -5.45 -5.73
CA ILE A 84 -6.03 -6.30 -6.20
C ILE A 84 -6.59 -7.35 -7.15
N ILE A 85 -6.27 -7.19 -8.44
CA ILE A 85 -6.56 -8.21 -9.43
C ILE A 85 -5.61 -9.38 -9.21
N VAL A 86 -6.06 -10.38 -8.43
CA VAL A 86 -5.37 -11.67 -8.28
C VAL A 86 -5.70 -12.52 -9.50
N ASN A 87 -5.14 -12.16 -10.67
CA ASN A 87 -5.19 -13.00 -11.86
C ASN A 87 -4.11 -14.10 -11.74
N GLY A 88 -4.32 -15.05 -10.82
CA GLY A 88 -3.40 -16.18 -10.62
C GLY A 88 -3.19 -16.58 -9.17
N ASP A 89 -1.99 -17.06 -8.86
CA ASP A 89 -1.63 -17.54 -7.53
C ASP A 89 -1.22 -16.38 -6.61
N LEU A 90 -2.07 -16.09 -5.62
CA LEU A 90 -1.81 -15.09 -4.57
C LEU A 90 -0.52 -15.36 -3.81
N ASN A 91 -0.15 -16.63 -3.60
CA ASN A 91 1.08 -16.97 -2.89
C ASN A 91 2.31 -16.61 -3.73
N ALA A 92 2.28 -16.90 -5.04
CA ALA A 92 3.34 -16.46 -5.96
C ALA A 92 3.47 -14.92 -5.99
N LEU A 93 2.35 -14.19 -5.97
CA LEU A 93 2.37 -12.73 -5.89
C LEU A 93 3.02 -12.23 -4.59
N ARG A 94 2.71 -12.86 -3.45
CA ARG A 94 3.33 -12.54 -2.16
C ARG A 94 4.82 -12.86 -2.15
N GLU A 95 5.23 -13.97 -2.74
CA GLU A 95 6.66 -14.30 -2.89
C GLU A 95 7.40 -13.22 -3.70
N ASN A 96 6.80 -12.68 -4.76
CA ASN A 96 7.39 -11.56 -5.49
C ASN A 96 7.56 -10.31 -4.61
N VAL A 97 6.58 -10.03 -3.74
CA VAL A 97 6.69 -8.94 -2.76
C VAL A 97 7.80 -9.23 -1.75
N PHE A 98 7.86 -10.42 -1.18
CA PHE A 98 8.84 -10.76 -0.15
C PHE A 98 10.28 -10.80 -0.66
N ASN A 99 10.50 -11.22 -1.90
CA ASN A 99 11.83 -11.34 -2.49
C ASN A 99 12.35 -10.03 -3.07
N TYR A 100 11.51 -8.99 -3.16
CA TYR A 100 11.92 -7.69 -3.68
C TYR A 100 12.73 -6.89 -2.66
N ASN A 101 13.83 -6.28 -3.10
CA ASN A 101 14.67 -5.44 -2.23
C ASN A 101 14.05 -4.04 -2.01
N TRP A 102 13.01 -3.98 -1.17
CA TRP A 102 12.29 -2.73 -0.88
C TRP A 102 13.17 -1.63 -0.28
N TYR A 103 14.10 -1.99 0.60
CA TYR A 103 15.02 -1.02 1.22
C TYR A 103 16.13 -0.55 0.27
N GLY A 104 16.28 -1.17 -0.90
CA GLY A 104 17.12 -0.66 -1.99
C GLY A 104 16.47 0.48 -2.78
N LEU A 105 15.17 0.73 -2.61
CA LEU A 105 14.47 1.84 -3.26
C LEU A 105 14.58 3.13 -2.45
N TYR A 106 14.76 4.25 -3.15
CA TYR A 106 14.47 5.54 -2.55
C TYR A 106 12.97 5.63 -2.27
N PRO A 107 12.54 6.00 -1.05
CA PRO A 107 11.13 6.00 -0.70
C PRO A 107 10.35 7.00 -1.57
N PRO A 108 9.14 6.65 -2.02
CA PRO A 108 8.30 7.53 -2.80
C PRO A 108 7.93 8.79 -1.99
N SER A 109 7.94 9.93 -2.67
CA SER A 109 7.48 11.20 -2.12
C SER A 109 5.96 11.36 -2.20
N GLU A 110 5.41 12.31 -1.43
CA GLU A 110 3.97 12.64 -1.48
C GLU A 110 3.55 13.05 -2.90
N THR A 111 4.41 13.80 -3.60
CA THR A 111 4.17 14.24 -4.97
C THR A 111 4.09 13.06 -5.93
N GLN A 112 5.00 12.08 -5.83
CA GLN A 112 4.95 10.89 -6.68
C GLN A 112 3.65 10.10 -6.46
N PHE A 113 3.21 9.94 -5.21
CA PHE A 113 1.92 9.30 -4.93
C PHE A 113 0.73 10.09 -5.49
N LYS A 114 0.75 11.42 -5.43
CA LYS A 114 -0.30 12.27 -6.04
C LYS A 114 -0.32 12.12 -7.55
N GLU A 115 0.84 12.15 -8.20
CA GLU A 115 0.96 12.02 -9.65
C GLU A 115 0.48 10.67 -10.16
N THR A 116 0.89 9.56 -9.53
CA THR A 116 0.44 8.22 -9.95
C THR A 116 -1.06 8.05 -9.74
N TRP A 117 -1.61 8.57 -8.64
CA TRP A 117 -3.06 8.55 -8.41
C TRP A 117 -3.83 9.36 -9.45
N GLN A 118 -3.35 10.57 -9.78
CA GLN A 118 -3.98 11.41 -10.78
C GLN A 118 -3.93 10.76 -12.18
N LYS A 119 -2.80 10.17 -12.57
CA LYS A 119 -2.69 9.39 -13.81
C LYS A 119 -3.65 8.20 -13.83
N ALA A 120 -3.81 7.49 -12.71
CA ALA A 120 -4.76 6.39 -12.60
C ALA A 120 -6.20 6.90 -12.81
N LYS A 121 -6.55 8.03 -12.18
CA LYS A 121 -7.86 8.67 -12.33
C LYS A 121 -8.13 9.09 -13.78
N GLU A 122 -7.16 9.71 -14.45
CA GLU A 122 -7.25 10.12 -15.86
C GLU A 122 -7.43 8.92 -16.80
N ASN A 123 -6.82 7.78 -16.45
CA ASN A 123 -6.98 6.52 -17.17
C ASN A 123 -8.22 5.72 -16.74
N ASN A 124 -9.17 6.33 -16.01
CA ASN A 124 -10.36 5.68 -15.48
C ASN A 124 -10.05 4.42 -14.65
N TRP A 125 -9.03 4.51 -13.80
CA TRP A 125 -8.59 3.48 -12.85
C TRP A 125 -8.08 2.18 -13.48
N LYS A 126 -7.87 2.18 -14.79
CA LYS A 126 -7.32 1.04 -15.53
C LYS A 126 -5.87 0.81 -15.13
N ILE A 127 -5.58 -0.45 -14.83
CA ILE A 127 -4.27 -1.01 -14.47
C ILE A 127 -3.63 -1.57 -15.73
#